data_AF-E8LM09-F1
#
_entry.id   AF-E8LM09-F1
#
_cell.length_a   1.000
_cell.length_b   1.000
_cell.length_c   1.000
_cell.angle_alpha   90.00
_cell.angle_beta   90.00
_cell.angle_gamma   90.00
#
_symmetry.space_group_name_H-M   'P 1'
#
loop_
_entity.id
_entity.type
_entity.pdbx_description
1 polymer ?
#
loop_
_entity_poly.entity_id
_entity_poly.type
_entity_poly.pdbx_seq_one_letter_code
_entity_poly.pdbx_strand_id
1 'polypeptide(L)'
;MIENNNFYKFIERFKNKEFPSFNLNSYLEVNNPYSFCFRVSDDSMLQFSLQKGDIVVCRHDLEPKKGDLIVIYMNGGMKIWKKEDDIQPILIEYCIKVTNPRSSDPQGYFVGVVCSMFRSITKLQEKIKKRRESSSQK
;
A
#
# COMPACT_ATOMS: atom_id res chain seq x y z
N MET A 1 -42.75 0.62 9.99
CA MET A 1 -41.78 0.09 10.97
C MET A 1 -41.11 -1.14 10.38
N ILE A 2 -40.06 -0.95 9.58
CA ILE A 2 -39.30 -2.03 8.94
C ILE A 2 -37.86 -1.88 9.37
N GLU A 3 -37.57 -2.19 10.62
CA GLU A 3 -36.20 -2.15 11.15
C GLU A 3 -36.21 -2.96 12.44
N ASN A 4 -35.70 -4.19 12.39
CA ASN A 4 -35.16 -4.90 13.55
C ASN A 4 -34.71 -6.33 13.21
N ASN A 5 -35.24 -6.95 12.15
CA ASN A 5 -34.93 -8.36 11.84
C ASN A 5 -33.45 -8.59 11.48
N ASN A 6 -32.76 -7.60 10.91
CA ASN A 6 -31.34 -7.71 10.56
C ASN A 6 -30.41 -7.53 11.77
N PHE A 7 -30.78 -6.72 12.75
CA PHE A 7 -29.95 -6.49 13.94
C PHE A 7 -29.96 -7.72 14.86
N TYR A 8 -31.12 -8.33 15.08
CA TYR A 8 -31.21 -9.56 15.88
C TYR A 8 -30.48 -10.75 15.22
N LYS A 9 -30.55 -10.87 13.89
CA LYS A 9 -29.75 -11.86 13.14
C LYS A 9 -28.24 -11.60 13.26
N PHE A 10 -27.81 -10.35 13.28
CA PHE A 10 -26.41 -9.99 13.49
C PHE A 10 -25.93 -10.35 14.90
N ILE A 11 -26.72 -10.03 15.93
CA ILE A 11 -26.44 -10.37 17.34
C ILE A 11 -26.36 -11.90 17.52
N GLU A 12 -27.27 -12.66 16.92
CA GLU A 12 -27.27 -14.13 16.94
C GLU A 12 -25.99 -14.72 16.33
N ARG A 13 -25.58 -14.25 15.14
CA ARG A 13 -24.31 -14.64 14.53
C ARG A 13 -23.11 -14.31 15.43
N PHE A 14 -23.18 -13.17 16.13
CA PHE A 14 -22.16 -12.76 17.10
C PHE A 14 -22.05 -13.72 18.28
N LYS A 15 -23.19 -14.12 18.85
CA LYS A 15 -23.26 -15.08 19.95
C LYS A 15 -22.80 -16.48 19.54
N ASN A 16 -23.16 -16.90 18.32
CA ASN A 16 -22.84 -18.23 17.81
C ASN A 16 -21.40 -18.33 17.28
N LYS A 17 -20.61 -17.23 17.29
CA LYS A 17 -19.27 -17.13 16.68
C LYS A 17 -19.23 -17.57 15.22
N GLU A 18 -20.39 -17.59 14.56
CA GLU A 18 -20.55 -17.89 13.13
C GLU A 18 -20.25 -16.63 12.31
N PHE A 19 -19.14 -15.98 12.59
CA PHE A 19 -18.58 -15.07 11.63
C PHE A 19 -17.83 -15.89 10.60
N PRO A 20 -18.10 -15.72 9.30
CA PRO A 20 -17.15 -16.18 8.31
C PRO A 20 -15.81 -15.55 8.67
N SER A 21 -14.82 -16.37 9.01
CA SER A 21 -13.49 -15.89 9.35
C SER A 21 -12.93 -15.15 8.15
N PHE A 22 -12.68 -13.85 8.28
CA PHE A 22 -12.09 -13.06 7.20
C PHE A 22 -10.57 -13.22 7.24
N ASN A 23 -10.03 -13.94 6.26
CA ASN A 23 -8.59 -14.13 6.13
C ASN A 23 -7.97 -13.01 5.27
N LEU A 24 -7.32 -12.05 5.93
CA LEU A 24 -6.65 -10.94 5.25
C LEU A 24 -5.53 -11.41 4.31
N ASN A 25 -4.85 -12.52 4.62
CA ASN A 25 -3.78 -13.03 3.77
C ASN A 25 -4.35 -13.46 2.42
N SER A 26 -5.50 -14.15 2.42
CA SER A 26 -6.18 -14.56 1.19
C SER A 26 -6.80 -13.37 0.47
N TYR A 27 -7.44 -12.44 1.20
CA TYR A 27 -8.10 -11.28 0.59
C TYR A 27 -7.11 -10.33 -0.10
N LEU A 28 -5.91 -10.19 0.44
CA LEU A 28 -4.87 -9.28 -0.06
C LEU A 28 -3.73 -10.01 -0.77
N GLU A 29 -3.88 -11.33 -0.95
CA GLU A 29 -2.91 -12.21 -1.60
C GLU A 29 -1.49 -12.17 -1.01
N VAL A 30 -1.35 -11.88 0.29
CA VAL A 30 -0.05 -11.69 0.96
C VAL A 30 0.71 -13.01 1.17
N ASN A 31 0.02 -14.15 1.17
CA ASN A 31 0.60 -15.48 1.40
C ASN A 31 1.14 -16.16 0.12
N ASN A 32 1.22 -15.44 -0.99
CA ASN A 32 1.75 -15.97 -2.25
C ASN A 32 3.23 -15.62 -2.44
N PRO A 33 4.03 -16.47 -3.11
CA PRO A 33 5.45 -16.22 -3.36
C PRO A 33 5.71 -15.03 -4.29
N TYR A 34 4.70 -14.60 -5.03
CA TYR A 34 4.75 -13.40 -5.87
C TYR A 34 4.48 -12.10 -5.12
N SER A 35 4.07 -12.18 -3.85
CA SER A 35 3.70 -11.04 -3.02
C SER A 35 4.76 -10.73 -1.98
N PHE A 36 4.95 -9.45 -1.69
CA PHE A 36 5.81 -8.98 -0.61
C PHE A 36 5.27 -7.70 0.01
N CYS A 37 5.69 -7.41 1.24
CA CYS A 37 5.25 -6.22 1.96
C CYS A 37 6.45 -5.44 2.52
N PHE A 38 6.36 -4.12 2.52
CA PHE A 38 7.31 -3.28 3.23
C PHE A 38 6.65 -2.04 3.82
N ARG A 39 7.33 -1.42 4.78
CA ARG A 39 6.87 -0.22 5.45
C ARG A 39 7.40 1.02 4.74
N VAL A 40 6.49 1.96 4.45
CA VAL A 40 6.82 3.25 3.84
C VAL A 40 7.63 4.11 4.83
N SER A 41 8.78 4.62 4.39
CA SER A 41 9.76 5.35 5.21
C SER A 41 9.51 6.84 5.34
N ASP A 42 8.83 7.45 4.37
CA ASP A 42 8.67 8.90 4.22
C ASP A 42 7.33 9.26 3.54
N ASP A 43 7.08 10.57 3.38
CA ASP A 43 5.84 11.11 2.85
C ASP A 43 5.97 11.53 1.36
N SER A 44 6.98 11.04 0.63
CA SER A 44 7.20 11.41 -0.79
C SER A 44 6.03 11.06 -1.71
N MET A 45 5.22 10.07 -1.33
CA MET A 45 4.06 9.59 -2.07
C MET A 45 2.72 10.04 -1.46
N LEU A 46 2.72 11.10 -0.65
CA LEU A 46 1.52 11.61 0.03
C LEU A 46 0.41 12.02 -0.93
N GLN A 47 0.77 12.56 -2.10
CA GLN A 47 -0.19 12.90 -3.17
C GLN A 47 -0.96 11.69 -3.72
N PHE A 48 -0.43 10.48 -3.52
CA PHE A 48 -1.09 9.22 -3.86
C PHE A 48 -1.64 8.50 -2.62
N SER A 49 -1.90 9.26 -1.56
CA SER A 49 -2.43 8.78 -0.28
C SER A 49 -1.53 7.77 0.44
N LEU A 50 -0.25 7.65 0.08
CA LEU A 50 0.77 6.89 0.80
C LEU A 50 1.54 7.79 1.76
N GLN A 51 1.59 7.43 3.02
CA GLN A 51 2.32 8.19 4.04
C GLN A 51 3.29 7.31 4.81
N LYS A 52 4.24 7.97 5.48
CA LYS A 52 5.20 7.33 6.37
C LYS A 52 4.49 6.44 7.39
N GLY A 53 4.92 5.18 7.44
CA GLY A 53 4.41 4.18 8.37
C GLY A 53 3.32 3.27 7.81
N ASP A 54 2.79 3.56 6.62
CA ASP A 54 1.93 2.61 5.91
C ASP A 54 2.70 1.33 5.57
N ILE A 55 1.98 0.21 5.47
CA ILE A 55 2.50 -1.05 4.93
C ILE A 55 1.89 -1.22 3.56
N VAL A 56 2.71 -1.32 2.53
CA VAL A 56 2.26 -1.64 1.17
C VAL A 56 2.37 -3.13 0.90
N VAL A 57 1.41 -3.68 0.15
CA VAL A 57 1.48 -5.00 -0.44
C VAL A 57 1.79 -4.83 -1.91
N CYS A 58 2.80 -5.56 -2.37
CA CYS A 58 3.31 -5.46 -3.72
C CYS A 58 3.36 -6.83 -4.37
N ARG A 59 3.17 -6.87 -5.69
CA ARG A 59 3.19 -8.07 -6.51
C ARG A 59 4.19 -7.93 -7.64
N HIS A 60 5.09 -8.90 -7.78
CA HIS A 60 6.12 -8.89 -8.84
C HIS A 60 5.70 -9.63 -10.11
N ASP A 61 4.59 -10.36 -10.07
CA ASP A 61 3.99 -11.08 -11.20
C ASP A 61 3.09 -10.22 -12.09
N LEU A 62 2.87 -8.95 -11.73
CA LEU A 62 1.99 -8.04 -12.46
C LEU A 62 2.76 -7.13 -13.41
N GLU A 63 2.21 -6.96 -14.61
CA GLU A 63 2.69 -5.94 -15.56
C GLU A 63 2.18 -4.54 -15.14
N PRO A 64 3.07 -3.55 -14.97
CA PRO A 64 2.69 -2.21 -14.50
C PRO A 64 1.98 -1.40 -15.59
N LYS A 65 0.81 -0.86 -15.26
CA LYS A 65 0.01 0.00 -16.14
C LYS A 65 0.25 1.48 -15.83
N LYS A 66 -0.06 2.35 -16.80
CA LYS A 66 -0.05 3.80 -16.58
C LYS A 66 -0.94 4.15 -15.40
N GLY A 67 -0.41 4.93 -14.46
CA GLY A 67 -1.10 5.33 -13.24
C GLY A 67 -0.79 4.46 -12.03
N ASP A 68 -0.28 3.24 -12.23
CA ASP A 68 0.05 2.33 -11.14
C ASP A 68 1.20 2.89 -10.30
N LEU A 69 1.23 2.47 -9.03
CA LEU A 69 2.38 2.69 -8.19
C LEU A 69 3.29 1.47 -8.28
N ILE A 70 4.56 1.69 -8.61
CA ILE A 70 5.55 0.64 -8.84
C ILE A 70 6.69 0.77 -7.84
N VAL A 71 7.25 -0.36 -7.45
CA VAL A 71 8.41 -0.47 -6.58
C VAL A 71 9.64 -0.65 -7.45
N ILE A 72 10.63 0.21 -7.22
CA ILE A 72 11.90 0.22 -7.93
C ILE A 72 13.03 0.06 -6.93
N TYR A 73 14.01 -0.80 -7.22
CA TYR A 73 15.25 -0.90 -6.47
C TYR A 73 16.32 -0.01 -7.11
N MET A 74 16.88 0.92 -6.33
CA MET A 74 17.92 1.83 -6.78
C MET A 74 18.77 2.34 -5.60
N ASN A 75 20.06 2.59 -5.84
CA ASN A 75 21.00 3.10 -4.84
C ASN A 75 20.96 2.33 -3.51
N GLY A 76 20.81 1.00 -3.57
CA GLY A 76 20.77 0.13 -2.39
C GLY A 76 19.43 0.05 -1.66
N GLY A 77 18.39 0.76 -2.12
CA GLY A 77 17.08 0.83 -1.46
C GLY A 77 15.88 0.68 -2.39
N MET A 78 14.72 0.39 -1.82
CA MET A 78 13.45 0.39 -2.55
C MET A 78 12.83 1.80 -2.52
N LYS A 79 12.34 2.26 -3.67
CA LYS A 79 11.55 3.48 -3.82
C LYS A 79 10.23 3.15 -4.51
N ILE A 80 9.23 4.00 -4.30
CA ILE A 80 7.94 3.89 -5.00
C ILE A 80 7.86 5.03 -6.02
N TRP A 81 7.53 4.70 -7.26
CA TRP A 81 7.22 5.66 -8.32
C TRP A 81 5.78 5.48 -8.79
N LYS A 82 5.22 6.53 -9.40
CA LYS A 82 4.02 6.39 -10.22
C LYS A 82 4.45 6.09 -11.66
N LYS A 83 3.92 5.01 -12.24
CA LYS A 83 4.14 4.61 -13.62
C LYS A 83 3.49 5.63 -14.55
N GLU A 84 4.30 6.35 -15.30
CA GLU A 84 3.89 7.26 -16.36
C GLU A 84 4.36 6.73 -17.73
N ASP A 85 3.97 7.35 -18.84
CA ASP A 85 4.26 6.86 -20.20
C ASP A 85 5.75 6.89 -20.57
N ASP A 86 6.51 7.80 -19.96
CA ASP A 86 7.95 7.95 -20.15
C ASP A 86 8.77 6.96 -19.32
N ILE A 87 8.12 6.22 -18.44
CA ILE A 87 8.74 5.15 -17.66
C ILE A 87 8.66 3.86 -18.47
N GLN A 88 9.79 3.48 -19.08
CA GLN A 88 9.85 2.34 -20.00
C GLN A 88 10.59 1.16 -19.36
N PRO A 89 9.98 -0.04 -19.26
CA PRO A 89 10.66 -1.24 -18.83
C PRO A 89 11.56 -1.78 -19.95
N ILE A 90 12.82 -2.04 -19.64
CA ILE A 90 13.78 -2.70 -20.52
C ILE A 90 14.21 -3.99 -19.81
N LEU A 91 13.95 -5.15 -20.42
CA LEU A 91 14.45 -6.41 -19.90
C LEU A 91 15.97 -6.48 -20.08
N ILE A 92 16.70 -6.68 -18.99
CA ILE A 92 18.14 -6.90 -18.95
C ILE A 92 18.39 -8.19 -18.19
N GLU A 93 18.80 -9.24 -18.90
CA GLU A 93 19.01 -10.58 -18.36
C GLU A 93 17.77 -11.12 -17.62
N TYR A 94 17.75 -10.98 -16.30
CA TYR A 94 16.71 -11.46 -15.39
C TYR A 94 15.98 -10.34 -14.64
N CYS A 95 16.29 -9.08 -14.96
CA CYS A 95 15.74 -7.90 -14.29
C CYS A 95 15.08 -6.95 -15.30
N ILE A 96 14.06 -6.23 -14.87
CA ILE A 96 13.45 -5.18 -15.68
C ILE A 96 14.05 -3.85 -15.23
N LYS A 97 14.92 -3.25 -16.05
CA LYS A 97 15.44 -1.90 -15.83
C LYS A 97 14.35 -0.88 -16.18
N VAL A 98 14.21 0.13 -15.33
CA VAL A 98 13.23 1.19 -15.49
C VAL A 98 13.94 2.54 -15.43
N THR A 99 13.56 3.44 -16.34
CA THR A 99 14.04 4.82 -16.33
C THR A 99 12.91 5.78 -15.96
N ASN A 100 13.24 6.85 -15.24
CA ASN A 100 12.33 7.94 -14.93
C ASN A 100 13.08 9.27 -15.06
N PRO A 101 12.94 9.99 -16.18
CA PRO A 101 13.68 11.23 -16.41
C PRO A 101 13.32 12.36 -15.45
N ARG A 102 12.19 12.25 -14.72
CA ARG A 102 11.75 13.23 -13.73
C ARG A 102 12.28 12.96 -12.32
N SER A 103 12.95 11.82 -12.10
CA SER A 103 13.53 11.48 -10.81
C SER A 103 14.96 12.03 -10.69
N SER A 104 15.35 12.41 -9.47
CA SER A 104 16.76 12.73 -9.16
C SER A 104 17.70 11.56 -9.43
N ASP A 105 17.18 10.34 -9.30
CA ASP A 105 17.85 9.09 -9.63
C ASP A 105 17.11 8.47 -10.83
N PRO A 106 17.58 8.66 -12.07
CA PRO A 106 16.75 8.38 -13.24
C PRO A 106 16.68 6.91 -13.63
N GLN A 107 17.38 6.00 -12.95
CA GLN A 107 17.46 4.58 -13.33
C GLN A 107 17.34 3.65 -12.12
N GLY A 108 16.56 2.59 -12.24
CA GLY A 108 16.48 1.52 -11.25
C GLY A 108 15.95 0.22 -11.83
N TYR A 109 15.67 -0.75 -10.96
CA TYR A 109 15.16 -2.06 -11.35
C TYR A 109 13.74 -2.24 -10.81
N PHE A 110 12.80 -2.61 -11.66
CA PHE A 110 11.44 -2.94 -11.24
C PHE A 110 11.44 -4.15 -10.31
N VAL A 111 10.68 -4.02 -9.23
CA VAL A 111 10.50 -5.05 -8.20
C VAL A 111 9.05 -5.52 -8.17
N GLY A 112 8.07 -4.64 -8.38
CA GLY A 112 6.67 -5.03 -8.40
C GLY A 112 5.70 -3.85 -8.45
N VAL A 113 4.41 -4.17 -8.53
CA VAL A 113 3.30 -3.20 -8.49
C VAL A 113 2.71 -3.16 -7.07
N VAL A 114 2.42 -1.97 -6.55
CA VAL A 114 1.68 -1.80 -5.29
C VAL A 114 0.21 -2.07 -5.54
N CYS A 115 -0.33 -3.10 -4.89
CA CYS A 115 -1.73 -3.54 -5.09
C CYS A 115 -2.65 -3.14 -3.94
N SER A 116 -2.12 -3.02 -2.73
CA SER A 116 -2.90 -2.59 -1.57
C SER A 116 -2.03 -1.96 -0.49
N MET A 117 -2.67 -1.35 0.52
CA MET A 117 -1.99 -0.76 1.66
C MET A 117 -2.74 -1.04 2.96
N PHE A 118 -2.00 -1.07 4.06
CA PHE A 118 -2.52 -1.04 5.41
C PHE A 118 -2.03 0.19 6.14
N ARG A 119 -2.93 0.83 6.88
CA ARG A 119 -2.62 1.96 7.73
C ARG A 119 -3.13 1.71 9.13
N SER A 120 -2.24 1.83 10.12
CA SER A 120 -2.66 1.85 11.52
C SER A 120 -3.40 3.15 11.82
N ILE A 121 -4.69 3.06 12.15
CA ILE A 121 -5.50 4.21 12.52
C ILE A 121 -5.13 4.72 13.92
N THR A 122 -4.72 3.83 14.84
CA THR A 122 -4.33 4.21 16.21
C THR A 122 -3.19 5.22 16.22
N LYS A 123 -2.14 4.96 15.43
CA LYS A 123 -1.01 5.90 15.28
C LYS A 123 -1.39 7.20 14.58
N LEU A 124 -2.38 7.15 13.68
CA LEU A 124 -2.93 8.33 13.02
C LEU A 124 -3.64 9.25 14.03
N GLN A 125 -4.46 8.68 14.92
CA GLN A 125 -5.16 9.43 15.97
C GLN A 125 -4.18 10.11 16.93
N GLU A 126 -3.12 9.41 17.35
CA GLU A 126 -2.06 10.00 18.19
C GLU A 126 -1.35 11.18 17.50
N LYS A 127 -1.04 11.05 16.20
CA LYS A 127 -0.39 12.10 15.40
C LYS A 127 -1.31 13.31 15.21
N ILE A 128 -2.61 13.08 14.99
CA ILE A 128 -3.62 14.16 14.89
C ILE A 128 -3.76 14.88 16.23
N LYS A 129 -3.83 14.13 17.34
CA LYS A 129 -3.94 14.70 18.69
C LYS A 129 -2.75 15.61 19.00
N LYS A 130 -1.51 15.14 18.77
CA LYS A 130 -0.30 15.95 18.97
C LYS A 130 -0.28 17.23 18.13
N ARG A 131 -0.74 17.17 16.87
CA ARG A 131 -0.81 18.36 16.00
C ARG A 131 -1.81 19.41 16.51
N ARG A 132 -2.96 18.98 17.03
CA ARG A 132 -3.96 19.90 17.62
C ARG A 132 -3.41 20.59 18.87
N GLU A 133 -2.77 19.82 19.75
CA GLU A 133 -2.16 20.35 20.99
C GLU A 133 -1.05 21.38 20.69
N SER A 134 -0.20 21.15 19.68
CA SER A 134 0.82 22.11 19.25
C SER A 134 0.29 23.38 18.57
N SER A 135 -0.95 23.33 18.07
CA SER A 135 -1.60 24.46 17.39
C SER A 135 -2.32 25.39 18.38
N SER A 136 -2.68 24.88 19.56
CA SER A 136 -3.36 25.64 20.63
C SER A 136 -2.39 26.32 21.60
N GLN A 137 -1.08 26.15 21.43
CA GLN A 137 -0.02 26.77 22.24
C GLN A 137 0.70 27.94 21.51
N LYS A 138 0.18 28.38 20.36
CA LYS A 138 0.60 29.59 19.65
C LYS A 138 -0.54 30.59 19.64
#